data_AF-T5ABP8-F1
#
_entry.id   AF-T5ABP8-F1
#
_cell.length_a   1.000
_cell.length_b   1.000
_cell.length_c   1.000
_cell.angle_alpha   90.00
_cell.angle_beta   90.00
_cell.angle_gamma   90.00
#
_symmetry.space_group_name_H-M   'P 1'
#
loop_
_entity.id
_entity.type
_entity.pdbx_description
1 polymer ?
#
loop_
_entity_poly.entity_id
_entity_poly.type
_entity_poly.pdbx_seq_one_letter_code
_entity_poly.pdbx_strand_id
1 'polypeptide(L)'
;MLGFHGEDMLSYATPLARLCNKAVAELVIHVVLYGAIFGFHERRVVPAYNRKFRKSKAYHLPIHIVTGLFEITRYQLRVVLHGETVCPQLGDVAVCLVWAWSSLELVRSLQRGDPLTTRPAYQAGTVLRPVASLAAYALQSPSLYRVCAKAINSFLYARLGIFVVDKSGYMREHSNAAVYAICIPLSAVLGIYEGNYTGAVPVYVASVLAVAALNRWVSRELREQRESSRPEGTTGVKSLKDGFLATMLALGFAELPEIKKMQRRRSLSSDITDEYISRLRRESGGGGRRLASVDSDIPGDWQVPWKVAFAEK
;
A
#
# COMPACT_ATOMS: atom_id res chain seq x y z
N MET A 1 -11.72 -56.16 37.56
CA MET A 1 -12.54 -55.67 36.44
C MET A 1 -13.48 -54.60 36.96
N LEU A 2 -13.25 -53.36 36.56
CA LEU A 2 -14.20 -52.22 36.42
C LEU A 2 -13.34 -50.96 36.35
N GLY A 3 -12.79 -50.71 35.16
CA GLY A 3 -12.06 -49.49 34.85
C GLY A 3 -13.05 -48.38 34.51
N PHE A 4 -12.99 -47.29 35.26
CA PHE A 4 -13.76 -46.07 35.01
C PHE A 4 -13.30 -45.43 33.69
N HIS A 5 -14.21 -45.38 32.71
CA HIS A 5 -14.10 -44.52 31.53
C HIS A 5 -14.21 -43.06 31.97
N GLY A 6 -13.11 -42.32 31.86
CA GLY A 6 -13.02 -40.89 32.11
C GLY A 6 -12.68 -40.10 30.85
N GLU A 7 -13.37 -40.35 29.73
CA GLU A 7 -13.08 -39.69 28.44
C GLU A 7 -14.18 -38.76 27.90
N ASP A 8 -15.20 -38.40 28.68
CA ASP A 8 -16.32 -37.56 28.20
C ASP A 8 -16.44 -36.17 28.87
N MET A 9 -15.38 -35.65 29.51
CA MET A 9 -15.39 -34.32 30.16
C MET A 9 -14.71 -33.19 29.39
N LEU A 10 -14.58 -33.29 28.05
CA LEU A 10 -13.98 -32.21 27.23
C LEU A 10 -14.94 -31.52 26.25
N SER A 11 -16.26 -31.78 26.31
CA SER A 11 -17.20 -31.30 25.28
C SER A 11 -18.25 -30.28 25.76
N TYR A 12 -17.91 -29.43 26.74
CA TYR A 12 -18.72 -28.25 27.06
C TYR A 12 -17.82 -27.03 27.39
N ALA A 13 -16.83 -26.75 26.54
CA ALA A 13 -16.24 -25.42 26.54
C ALA A 13 -17.34 -24.43 26.14
N THR A 14 -17.84 -23.67 27.11
CA THR A 14 -18.89 -22.67 26.92
C THR A 14 -18.50 -21.71 25.80
N PRO A 15 -19.46 -21.19 25.01
CA PRO A 15 -19.18 -20.21 23.95
C PRO A 15 -18.41 -18.98 24.46
N LEU A 16 -18.56 -18.63 25.74
CA LEU A 16 -17.76 -17.60 26.42
C LEU A 16 -16.28 -18.00 26.57
N ALA A 17 -15.96 -19.25 26.93
CA ALA A 17 -14.58 -19.73 26.98
C ALA A 17 -13.92 -19.76 25.60
N ARG A 18 -14.69 -20.01 24.52
CA ARG A 18 -14.20 -19.87 23.13
C ARG A 18 -14.03 -18.41 22.71
N LEU A 19 -14.84 -17.47 23.20
CA LEU A 19 -14.65 -16.04 22.97
C LEU A 19 -13.44 -15.48 23.73
N CYS A 20 -13.04 -16.10 24.84
CA CYS A 20 -11.76 -15.82 25.51
C CYS A 20 -10.54 -16.30 24.71
N ASN A 21 -10.71 -17.07 23.62
CA ASN A 21 -9.62 -17.37 22.71
C ASN A 21 -9.28 -16.11 21.90
N LYS A 22 -8.07 -15.59 22.11
CA LYS A 22 -7.51 -14.42 21.43
C LYS A 22 -7.74 -14.45 19.92
N ALA A 23 -7.57 -15.60 19.26
CA ALA A 23 -7.75 -15.74 17.82
C ALA A 23 -9.20 -15.55 17.37
N VAL A 24 -10.16 -16.04 18.17
CA VAL A 24 -11.60 -15.88 17.90
C VAL A 24 -12.02 -14.44 18.11
N ALA A 25 -11.61 -13.83 19.24
CA ALA A 25 -11.86 -12.43 19.52
C ALA A 25 -11.31 -11.53 18.40
N GLU A 26 -10.09 -11.81 17.95
CA GLU A 26 -9.46 -11.08 16.87
C GLU A 26 -10.20 -11.25 15.54
N LEU A 27 -10.61 -12.46 15.17
CA LEU A 27 -11.43 -12.70 13.98
C LEU A 27 -12.75 -11.92 14.03
N VAL A 28 -13.45 -11.95 15.17
CA VAL A 28 -14.71 -11.21 15.37
C VAL A 28 -14.49 -9.71 15.21
N ILE A 29 -13.47 -9.15 15.84
CA ILE A 29 -13.12 -7.73 15.72
C ILE A 29 -12.86 -7.38 14.24
N HIS A 30 -12.07 -8.17 13.54
CA HIS A 30 -11.78 -7.92 12.12
C HIS A 30 -13.04 -8.02 11.26
N VAL A 31 -13.90 -9.01 11.46
CA VAL A 31 -15.17 -9.14 10.74
C VAL A 31 -16.05 -7.91 10.96
N VAL A 32 -16.17 -7.43 12.20
CA VAL A 32 -16.93 -6.22 12.53
C VAL A 32 -16.32 -4.99 11.86
N LEU A 33 -15.00 -4.81 11.93
CA LEU A 33 -14.31 -3.66 11.36
C LEU A 33 -14.37 -3.65 9.83
N TYR A 34 -14.09 -4.78 9.17
CA TYR A 34 -14.24 -4.91 7.72
C TYR A 34 -15.70 -4.73 7.31
N GLY A 35 -16.64 -5.33 8.04
CA GLY A 35 -18.08 -5.15 7.80
C GLY A 35 -18.51 -3.69 7.92
N ALA A 36 -18.00 -2.96 8.91
CA ALA A 36 -18.29 -1.54 9.08
C ALA A 36 -17.69 -0.70 7.94
N ILE A 37 -16.44 -0.93 7.57
CA ILE A 37 -15.81 -0.20 6.45
C ILE A 37 -16.54 -0.49 5.14
N PHE A 38 -16.80 -1.76 4.83
CA PHE A 38 -17.46 -2.10 3.58
C PHE A 38 -18.93 -1.64 3.55
N GLY A 39 -19.64 -1.81 4.67
CA GLY A 39 -21.07 -1.49 4.79
C GLY A 39 -21.36 0.00 4.84
N PHE A 40 -20.57 0.79 5.58
CA PHE A 40 -20.82 2.22 5.77
C PHE A 40 -19.99 3.11 4.85
N HIS A 41 -18.70 2.83 4.71
CA HIS A 41 -17.78 3.71 3.99
C HIS A 41 -17.72 3.37 2.50
N GLU A 42 -17.43 2.11 2.17
CA GLU A 42 -17.22 1.69 0.77
C GLU A 42 -18.53 1.53 0.01
N ARG A 43 -19.68 1.22 0.64
CA ARG A 43 -20.97 1.09 -0.08
C ARG A 43 -21.37 2.36 -0.85
N ARG A 44 -20.96 3.54 -0.37
CA ARG A 44 -21.19 4.83 -1.07
C ARG A 44 -20.13 5.13 -2.14
N VAL A 45 -18.93 4.59 -1.97
CA VAL A 45 -17.75 4.90 -2.79
C VAL A 45 -17.56 3.90 -3.94
N VAL A 46 -17.79 2.61 -3.68
CA VAL A 46 -17.63 1.49 -4.62
C VAL A 46 -18.50 1.63 -5.88
N PRO A 47 -19.77 2.06 -5.84
CA PRO A 47 -20.55 2.26 -7.06
C PRO A 47 -19.95 3.37 -7.96
N ALA A 48 -19.45 4.45 -7.36
CA ALA A 48 -18.78 5.53 -8.09
C ALA A 48 -17.46 5.02 -8.71
N TYR A 49 -16.70 4.23 -7.95
CA TYR A 49 -15.49 3.56 -8.43
C TYR A 49 -15.78 2.57 -9.56
N ASN A 50 -16.74 1.66 -9.39
CA ASN A 50 -17.11 0.68 -10.40
C ASN A 50 -17.59 1.37 -11.67
N ARG A 51 -18.37 2.46 -11.60
CA ARG A 51 -18.80 3.20 -12.80
C ARG A 51 -17.61 3.81 -13.56
N LYS A 52 -16.58 4.24 -12.82
CA LYS A 52 -15.36 4.84 -13.36
C LYS A 52 -14.40 3.80 -13.93
N PHE A 53 -14.22 2.69 -13.22
CA PHE A 53 -13.43 1.55 -13.66
C PHE A 53 -14.17 0.73 -14.73
N ARG A 54 -15.49 0.84 -14.91
CA ARG A 54 -16.22 0.16 -16.01
C ARG A 54 -15.73 0.57 -17.40
N LYS A 55 -15.13 1.76 -17.54
CA LYS A 55 -14.51 2.22 -18.79
C LYS A 55 -13.10 1.67 -18.99
N SER A 56 -12.45 1.23 -17.92
CA SER A 56 -11.20 0.50 -17.93
C SER A 56 -11.52 -0.99 -17.99
N LYS A 57 -11.12 -1.72 -19.03
CA LYS A 57 -11.32 -3.19 -19.08
C LYS A 57 -10.57 -3.97 -17.98
N ALA A 58 -9.94 -3.28 -17.03
CA ALA A 58 -8.99 -3.82 -16.08
C ALA A 58 -9.66 -4.08 -14.71
N TYR A 59 -9.83 -5.36 -14.38
CA TYR A 59 -10.44 -5.86 -13.14
C TYR A 59 -9.48 -5.88 -11.92
N HIS A 60 -8.43 -5.05 -11.92
CA HIS A 60 -7.39 -5.13 -10.89
C HIS A 60 -7.90 -4.83 -9.47
N LEU A 61 -8.80 -3.85 -9.30
CA LEU A 61 -9.31 -3.49 -7.97
C LEU A 61 -10.16 -4.61 -7.34
N PRO A 62 -11.16 -5.19 -8.02
CA PRO A 62 -11.86 -6.36 -7.50
C PRO A 62 -10.92 -7.54 -7.19
N ILE A 63 -9.97 -7.83 -8.08
CA ILE A 63 -9.00 -8.90 -7.85
C ILE A 63 -8.18 -8.64 -6.59
N HIS A 64 -7.64 -7.44 -6.41
CA HIS A 64 -6.87 -7.04 -5.25
C HIS A 64 -7.66 -7.18 -3.94
N ILE A 65 -8.92 -6.75 -3.94
CA ILE A 65 -9.78 -6.86 -2.76
C ILE A 65 -10.08 -8.32 -2.44
N VAL A 66 -10.48 -9.11 -3.45
CA VAL A 66 -10.87 -10.52 -3.25
C VAL A 66 -9.68 -11.35 -2.79
N THR A 67 -8.51 -11.20 -3.41
CA THR A 67 -7.31 -11.95 -3.00
C THR A 67 -6.83 -11.55 -1.60
N GLY A 68 -6.87 -10.25 -1.27
CA GLY A 68 -6.52 -9.78 0.07
C GLY A 68 -7.47 -10.31 1.15
N LEU A 69 -8.79 -10.24 0.91
CA LEU A 69 -9.78 -10.78 1.84
C LEU A 69 -9.69 -12.30 1.98
N PHE A 70 -9.48 -13.02 0.88
CA PHE A 70 -9.29 -14.46 0.90
C PHE A 70 -8.08 -14.83 1.76
N GLU A 71 -6.93 -14.18 1.54
CA GLU A 71 -5.69 -14.48 2.25
C GLU A 71 -5.80 -14.24 3.76
N ILE A 72 -6.31 -13.07 4.19
CA ILE A 72 -6.48 -12.77 5.63
C ILE A 72 -7.53 -13.68 6.27
N THR A 73 -8.64 -13.95 5.59
CA THR A 73 -9.71 -14.81 6.13
C THR A 73 -9.21 -16.23 6.30
N ARG A 74 -8.53 -16.76 5.28
CA ARG A 74 -7.92 -18.10 5.32
C ARG A 74 -6.89 -18.20 6.45
N TYR A 75 -6.03 -17.19 6.59
CA TYR A 75 -5.05 -17.14 7.69
C TYR A 75 -5.76 -17.19 9.05
N GLN A 76 -6.73 -16.30 9.29
CA GLN A 76 -7.43 -16.20 10.57
C GLN A 76 -8.20 -17.49 10.90
N LEU A 77 -8.87 -18.08 9.92
CA LEU A 77 -9.57 -19.37 10.12
C LEU A 77 -8.59 -20.49 10.50
N ARG A 78 -7.43 -20.56 9.82
CA ARG A 78 -6.41 -21.57 10.16
C ARG A 78 -5.84 -21.33 11.56
N VAL A 79 -5.63 -20.09 11.98
CA VAL A 79 -5.17 -19.78 13.35
C VAL A 79 -6.22 -20.17 14.39
N VAL A 80 -7.50 -19.92 14.12
CA VAL A 80 -8.60 -20.34 15.01
C VAL A 80 -8.68 -21.86 15.12
N LEU A 81 -8.49 -22.59 14.01
CA LEU A 81 -8.63 -24.05 13.97
C LEU A 81 -7.38 -24.81 14.45
N HIS A 82 -6.18 -24.25 14.24
CA HIS A 82 -4.91 -24.97 14.43
C HIS A 82 -3.91 -24.25 15.35
N GLY A 83 -4.25 -23.08 15.90
CA GLY A 83 -3.37 -22.28 16.75
C GLY A 83 -2.44 -21.33 15.98
N GLU A 84 -1.56 -20.60 16.67
CA GLU A 84 -0.70 -19.57 16.04
C GLU A 84 0.46 -20.13 15.18
N THR A 85 0.68 -21.45 15.16
CA THR A 85 1.82 -22.11 14.48
C THR A 85 1.56 -22.46 13.00
N VAL A 86 0.62 -21.77 12.36
CA VAL A 86 0.24 -22.02 10.96
C VAL A 86 1.37 -21.61 10.01
N CYS A 87 1.77 -22.52 9.13
CA CYS A 87 2.69 -22.25 8.01
C CYS A 87 1.95 -21.98 6.69
N PRO A 88 2.54 -21.18 5.78
CA PRO A 88 1.95 -20.91 4.48
C PRO A 88 2.05 -22.14 3.58
N GLN A 89 1.06 -22.30 2.71
CA GLN A 89 1.04 -23.28 1.64
C GLN A 89 1.34 -22.61 0.30
N LEU A 90 1.65 -23.42 -0.72
CA LEU A 90 1.91 -22.91 -2.07
C LEU A 90 0.76 -22.04 -2.61
N GLY A 91 -0.48 -22.40 -2.28
CA GLY A 91 -1.66 -21.60 -2.64
C GLY A 91 -1.65 -20.21 -2.01
N ASP A 92 -1.16 -20.06 -0.78
CA ASP A 92 -1.07 -18.77 -0.10
C ASP A 92 -0.04 -17.86 -0.80
N VAL A 93 1.08 -18.44 -1.24
CA VAL A 93 2.10 -17.73 -2.04
C VAL A 93 1.53 -17.30 -3.39
N ALA A 94 0.84 -18.19 -4.10
CA ALA A 94 0.23 -17.86 -5.39
C ALA A 94 -0.80 -16.73 -5.28
N VAL A 95 -1.66 -16.76 -4.26
CA VAL A 95 -2.62 -15.68 -4.00
C VAL A 95 -1.90 -14.37 -3.67
N CYS A 96 -0.85 -14.41 -2.85
CA CYS A 96 -0.05 -13.24 -2.51
C CYS A 96 0.61 -12.61 -3.76
N LEU A 97 1.10 -13.44 -4.70
CA LEU A 97 1.65 -12.97 -5.98
C LEU A 97 0.59 -12.30 -6.87
N VAL A 98 -0.61 -12.88 -6.97
CA VAL A 98 -1.73 -12.26 -7.71
C VAL A 98 -2.16 -10.94 -7.05
N TRP A 99 -2.22 -10.91 -5.72
CA TRP A 99 -2.48 -9.71 -4.96
C TRP A 99 -1.43 -8.62 -5.24
N ALA A 100 -0.14 -8.98 -5.24
CA ALA A 100 0.94 -8.04 -5.49
C ALA A 100 0.93 -7.52 -6.93
N TRP A 101 0.70 -8.39 -7.92
CA TRP A 101 0.55 -7.98 -9.31
C TRP A 101 -0.60 -6.97 -9.49
N SER A 102 -1.80 -7.31 -8.98
CA SER A 102 -2.94 -6.39 -9.04
C SER A 102 -2.69 -5.10 -8.27
N SER A 103 -1.96 -5.15 -7.16
CA SER A 103 -1.52 -3.96 -6.41
C SER A 103 -0.57 -3.07 -7.23
N LEU A 104 0.43 -3.63 -7.91
CA LEU A 104 1.34 -2.85 -8.77
C LEU A 104 0.58 -2.08 -9.86
N GLU A 105 -0.39 -2.72 -10.51
CA GLU A 105 -1.21 -2.07 -11.54
C GLU A 105 -2.06 -0.93 -10.96
N LEU A 106 -2.61 -1.10 -9.76
CA LEU A 106 -3.34 -0.04 -9.06
C LEU A 106 -2.41 1.12 -8.67
N VAL A 107 -1.24 0.80 -8.11
CA VAL A 107 -0.28 1.79 -7.63
C VAL A 107 0.38 2.57 -8.76
N ARG A 108 0.56 1.94 -9.93
CA ARG A 108 1.04 2.59 -11.15
C ARG A 108 0.11 3.71 -11.61
N SER A 109 -1.19 3.57 -11.40
CA SER A 109 -2.21 4.57 -11.75
C SER A 109 -2.63 5.47 -10.58
N LEU A 110 -2.02 5.29 -9.40
CA LEU A 110 -2.40 6.00 -8.19
C LEU A 110 -2.04 7.48 -8.27
N GLN A 111 -3.05 8.34 -8.15
CA GLN A 111 -2.92 9.80 -8.13
C GLN A 111 -3.25 10.41 -6.76
N ARG A 112 -3.54 9.57 -5.76
CA ARG A 112 -3.96 10.00 -4.42
C ARG A 112 -2.80 10.09 -3.46
N GLY A 113 -2.89 11.07 -2.56
CA GLY A 113 -1.86 11.35 -1.57
C GLY A 113 -0.70 12.15 -2.14
N ASP A 114 0.25 12.47 -1.27
CA ASP A 114 1.52 13.04 -1.69
C ASP A 114 2.35 12.00 -2.48
N PRO A 115 2.78 12.31 -3.72
CA PRO A 115 3.52 11.38 -4.57
C PRO A 115 4.85 10.89 -3.98
N LEU A 116 5.48 11.68 -3.10
CA LEU A 116 6.80 11.38 -2.54
C LEU A 116 6.73 10.41 -1.36
N THR A 117 5.58 10.31 -0.70
CA THR A 117 5.41 9.51 0.53
C THR A 117 4.41 8.37 0.34
N THR A 118 3.23 8.67 -0.19
CA THR A 118 2.10 7.73 -0.24
C THR A 118 2.38 6.58 -1.21
N ARG A 119 2.92 6.90 -2.37
CA ARG A 119 3.13 5.92 -3.43
C ARG A 119 4.31 4.98 -3.14
N PRO A 120 5.48 5.45 -2.68
CA PRO A 120 6.53 4.55 -2.20
C PRO A 120 6.08 3.62 -1.09
N ALA A 121 5.21 4.08 -0.18
CA ALA A 121 4.63 3.22 0.87
C ALA A 121 3.86 2.03 0.29
N TYR A 122 2.95 2.28 -0.66
CA TYR A 122 2.21 1.20 -1.34
C TYR A 122 3.12 0.26 -2.13
N GLN A 123 4.09 0.81 -2.86
CA GLN A 123 5.04 0.02 -3.65
C GLN A 123 5.90 -0.88 -2.76
N ALA A 124 6.42 -0.34 -1.66
CA ALA A 124 7.23 -1.10 -0.70
C ALA A 124 6.44 -2.28 -0.12
N GLY A 125 5.20 -2.05 0.34
CA GLY A 125 4.33 -3.13 0.81
C GLY A 125 4.03 -4.16 -0.28
N THR A 126 3.85 -3.71 -1.52
CA THR A 126 3.58 -4.58 -2.67
C THR A 126 4.76 -5.48 -3.03
N VAL A 127 6.00 -5.02 -2.86
CA VAL A 127 7.21 -5.82 -3.11
C VAL A 127 7.55 -6.71 -1.92
N LEU A 128 7.45 -6.19 -0.70
CA LEU A 128 7.85 -6.93 0.49
C LEU A 128 6.93 -8.11 0.80
N ARG A 129 5.63 -8.02 0.53
CA ARG A 129 4.68 -9.10 0.84
C ARG A 129 4.99 -10.40 0.08
N PRO A 130 5.16 -10.40 -1.26
CA PRO A 130 5.63 -11.58 -1.99
C PRO A 130 6.94 -12.15 -1.47
N VAL A 131 7.92 -11.28 -1.17
CA VAL A 131 9.22 -11.71 -0.63
C VAL A 131 9.03 -12.40 0.72
N ALA A 132 8.25 -11.80 1.62
CA ALA A 132 7.94 -12.37 2.92
C ALA A 132 7.14 -13.68 2.81
N SER A 133 6.17 -13.76 1.89
CA SER A 133 5.37 -14.96 1.64
C SER A 133 6.23 -16.11 1.11
N LEU A 134 7.10 -15.83 0.14
CA LEU A 134 8.06 -16.81 -0.40
C LEU A 134 9.06 -17.26 0.66
N ALA A 135 9.61 -16.33 1.45
CA ALA A 135 10.52 -16.65 2.54
C ALA A 135 9.82 -17.50 3.63
N ALA A 136 8.58 -17.15 3.98
CA ALA A 136 7.79 -17.91 4.94
C ALA A 136 7.51 -19.34 4.44
N TYR A 137 7.28 -19.53 3.15
CA TYR A 137 7.09 -20.84 2.52
C TYR A 137 8.40 -21.64 2.44
N ALA A 138 9.49 -21.02 2.01
CA ALA A 138 10.78 -21.69 1.91
C ALA A 138 11.31 -22.12 3.29
N LEU A 139 11.15 -21.27 4.30
CA LEU A 139 11.63 -21.50 5.66
C LEU A 139 10.60 -22.18 6.57
N GLN A 140 9.39 -22.43 6.07
CA GLN A 140 8.25 -22.92 6.86
C GLN A 140 8.10 -22.15 8.17
N SER A 141 8.11 -20.81 8.08
CA SER A 141 8.12 -19.91 9.23
C SER A 141 6.72 -19.36 9.53
N PRO A 142 6.08 -19.77 10.65
CA PRO A 142 4.77 -19.23 11.04
C PRO A 142 4.80 -17.73 11.30
N SER A 143 5.92 -17.23 11.84
CA SER A 143 6.06 -15.83 12.23
C SER A 143 6.16 -14.90 11.01
N LEU A 144 6.90 -15.29 9.97
CA LEU A 144 6.92 -14.56 8.70
C LEU A 144 5.57 -14.60 7.98
N TYR A 145 4.89 -15.74 8.02
CA TYR A 145 3.55 -15.85 7.42
C TYR A 145 2.53 -14.97 8.15
N ARG A 146 2.57 -14.95 9.49
CA ARG A 146 1.75 -14.05 10.31
C ARG A 146 1.94 -12.60 9.91
N VAL A 147 3.18 -12.11 9.81
CA VAL A 147 3.44 -10.73 9.37
C VAL A 147 2.90 -10.46 7.98
N CYS A 148 3.13 -11.38 7.04
CA CYS A 148 2.70 -11.21 5.66
C CYS A 148 1.17 -11.12 5.54
N ALA A 149 0.45 -11.97 6.28
CA ALA A 149 -1.01 -11.98 6.32
C ALA A 149 -1.55 -10.73 7.04
N LYS A 150 -1.04 -10.43 8.24
CA LYS A 150 -1.46 -9.26 9.04
C LYS A 150 -1.19 -7.92 8.36
N ALA A 151 -0.16 -7.83 7.52
CA ALA A 151 0.10 -6.63 6.73
C ALA A 151 -1.08 -6.23 5.81
N ILE A 152 -2.00 -7.15 5.48
CA ILE A 152 -3.25 -6.84 4.74
C ILE A 152 -4.14 -5.88 5.52
N ASN A 153 -4.13 -5.97 6.86
CA ASN A 153 -4.90 -5.09 7.74
C ASN A 153 -4.46 -3.62 7.68
N SER A 154 -3.33 -3.33 7.02
CA SER A 154 -2.97 -1.93 6.68
C SER A 154 -4.09 -1.21 5.93
N PHE A 155 -4.86 -1.89 5.09
CA PHE A 155 -6.05 -1.29 4.45
C PHE A 155 -7.09 -0.85 5.50
N LEU A 156 -7.40 -1.73 6.46
CA LEU A 156 -8.33 -1.46 7.55
C LEU A 156 -7.89 -0.23 8.34
N TYR A 157 -6.62 -0.21 8.77
CA TYR A 157 -6.05 0.87 9.54
C TYR A 157 -5.98 2.19 8.76
N ALA A 158 -5.70 2.14 7.45
CA ALA A 158 -5.71 3.33 6.60
C ALA A 158 -7.09 3.99 6.58
N ARG A 159 -8.13 3.19 6.39
CA ARG A 159 -9.52 3.67 6.34
C ARG A 159 -10.01 4.19 7.68
N LEU A 160 -9.69 3.50 8.77
CA LEU A 160 -9.99 3.97 10.12
C LEU A 160 -9.27 5.29 10.41
N GLY A 161 -7.98 5.39 10.10
CA GLY A 161 -7.20 6.61 10.28
C GLY A 161 -7.79 7.79 9.51
N ILE A 162 -8.08 7.60 8.22
CA ILE A 162 -8.71 8.65 7.39
C ILE A 162 -10.07 9.05 7.97
N PHE A 163 -10.90 8.09 8.39
CA PHE A 163 -12.19 8.37 8.99
C PHE A 163 -12.07 9.16 10.30
N VAL A 164 -11.15 8.78 11.18
CA VAL A 164 -10.90 9.49 12.45
C VAL A 164 -10.42 10.91 12.21
N VAL A 165 -9.49 11.12 11.26
CA VAL A 165 -8.99 12.46 10.92
C VAL A 165 -10.11 13.33 10.33
N ASP A 166 -10.92 12.78 9.42
CA ASP A 166 -12.06 13.46 8.80
C ASP A 166 -13.11 13.88 9.85
N LYS A 167 -13.43 12.98 10.79
CA LYS A 167 -14.46 13.22 11.82
C LYS A 167 -14.02 14.09 12.98
N SER A 168 -12.76 13.98 13.40
CA SER A 168 -12.21 14.81 14.49
C SER A 168 -12.01 16.27 14.08
N GLY A 169 -11.89 16.53 12.78
CA GLY A 169 -11.61 17.86 12.26
C GLY A 169 -10.15 18.31 12.45
N TYR A 170 -9.28 17.44 12.97
CA TYR A 170 -7.88 17.74 13.33
C TYR A 170 -7.04 18.28 12.16
N MET A 171 -7.35 17.87 10.92
CA MET A 171 -6.65 18.31 9.70
C MET A 171 -7.56 19.03 8.70
N ARG A 172 -8.62 19.72 9.17
CA ARG A 172 -9.58 20.40 8.28
C ARG A 172 -8.95 21.41 7.32
N GLU A 173 -7.90 22.08 7.76
CA GLU A 173 -7.19 23.09 6.96
C GLU A 173 -6.12 22.49 6.03
N HIS A 174 -5.80 21.21 6.20
CA HIS A 174 -4.77 20.55 5.41
C HIS A 174 -5.40 19.88 4.19
N SER A 175 -4.65 19.81 3.11
CA SER A 175 -5.10 19.05 1.93
C SER A 175 -5.33 17.58 2.30
N ASN A 176 -6.36 16.93 1.74
CA ASN A 176 -6.52 15.49 2.00
C ASN A 176 -5.33 14.68 1.46
N ALA A 177 -4.49 15.24 0.57
CA ALA A 177 -3.23 14.60 0.19
C ALA A 177 -2.29 14.41 1.39
N ALA A 178 -2.25 15.38 2.31
CA ALA A 178 -1.48 15.29 3.55
C ALA A 178 -2.05 14.23 4.51
N VAL A 179 -3.39 14.13 4.61
CA VAL A 179 -4.05 13.08 5.41
C VAL A 179 -3.63 11.70 4.91
N TYR A 180 -3.67 11.47 3.60
CA TYR A 180 -3.21 10.20 3.02
C TYR A 180 -1.71 9.97 3.20
N ALA A 181 -0.88 11.02 3.08
CA ALA A 181 0.56 10.93 3.27
C ALA A 181 0.95 10.44 4.67
N ILE A 182 0.13 10.72 5.69
CA ILE A 182 0.35 10.27 7.07
C ILE A 182 -0.32 8.92 7.31
N CYS A 183 -1.62 8.80 6.98
CA CYS A 183 -2.40 7.61 7.30
C CYS A 183 -1.89 6.35 6.60
N ILE A 184 -1.43 6.45 5.35
CA ILE A 184 -1.00 5.26 4.60
C ILE A 184 0.29 4.65 5.17
N PRO A 185 1.41 5.37 5.34
CA PRO A 185 2.60 4.79 5.97
C PRO A 185 2.34 4.29 7.38
N LEU A 186 1.59 5.05 8.19
CA LEU A 186 1.27 4.67 9.56
C LEU A 186 0.43 3.38 9.61
N SER A 187 -0.57 3.26 8.74
CA SER A 187 -1.39 2.05 8.65
C SER A 187 -0.59 0.80 8.28
N ALA A 188 0.42 0.95 7.42
CA ALA A 188 1.30 -0.14 7.05
C ALA A 188 2.19 -0.55 8.22
N VAL A 189 2.71 0.41 8.98
CA VAL A 189 3.46 0.15 10.22
C VAL A 189 2.58 -0.61 11.22
N LEU A 190 1.33 -0.18 11.43
CA LEU A 190 0.41 -0.86 12.34
C LEU A 190 0.09 -2.29 11.90
N GLY A 191 -0.19 -2.51 10.61
CA GLY A 191 -0.45 -3.85 10.06
C GLY A 191 0.75 -4.79 10.18
N ILE A 192 1.96 -4.28 9.99
CA ILE A 192 3.19 -5.07 10.15
C ILE A 192 3.49 -5.33 11.63
N TYR A 193 3.26 -4.32 12.49
CA TYR A 193 3.44 -4.43 13.93
C TYR A 193 2.50 -5.47 14.55
N GLU A 194 1.25 -5.54 14.10
CA GLU A 194 0.29 -6.59 14.47
C GLU A 194 0.83 -8.00 14.19
N GLY A 195 1.68 -8.14 13.16
CA GLY A 195 2.38 -9.37 12.83
C GLY A 195 3.39 -9.85 13.89
N ASN A 196 3.76 -8.99 14.84
CA ASN A 196 4.67 -9.26 15.95
C ASN A 196 5.95 -10.01 15.55
N TYR A 197 6.72 -9.41 14.64
CA TYR A 197 8.02 -9.92 14.20
C TYR A 197 9.08 -8.83 14.32
N THR A 198 10.14 -9.14 15.05
CA THR A 198 11.23 -8.20 15.32
C THR A 198 11.92 -7.78 14.02
N GLY A 199 12.07 -6.47 13.83
CA GLY A 199 12.75 -5.91 12.65
C GLY A 199 11.87 -5.73 11.41
N ALA A 200 10.65 -6.26 11.36
CA ALA A 200 9.78 -6.10 10.19
C ALA A 200 9.41 -4.63 9.91
N VAL A 201 9.12 -3.85 10.96
CA VAL A 201 8.80 -2.42 10.83
C VAL A 201 10.01 -1.61 10.32
N PRO A 202 11.22 -1.71 10.91
CA PRO A 202 12.41 -1.08 10.34
C PRO A 202 12.69 -1.45 8.88
N VAL A 203 12.56 -2.74 8.53
CA VAL A 203 12.74 -3.22 7.14
C VAL A 203 11.74 -2.56 6.21
N TYR A 204 10.48 -2.44 6.61
CA TYR A 204 9.46 -1.73 5.85
C TYR A 204 9.83 -0.26 5.64
N VAL A 205 10.16 0.47 6.72
CA VAL A 205 10.53 1.89 6.63
C VAL A 205 11.74 2.09 5.71
N ALA A 206 12.78 1.27 5.86
CA ALA A 206 13.95 1.29 4.99
C ALA A 206 13.56 1.03 3.52
N SER A 207 12.63 0.10 3.28
CA SER A 207 12.14 -0.21 1.93
C SER A 207 11.34 0.94 1.32
N VAL A 208 10.54 1.66 2.10
CA VAL A 208 9.84 2.87 1.63
C VAL A 208 10.85 3.92 1.15
N LEU A 209 11.91 4.15 1.93
CA LEU A 209 12.97 5.09 1.57
C LEU A 209 13.74 4.64 0.32
N ALA A 210 14.08 3.35 0.24
CA ALA A 210 14.76 2.77 -0.91
C ALA A 210 13.91 2.87 -2.19
N VAL A 211 12.61 2.58 -2.11
CA VAL A 211 11.68 2.72 -3.23
C VAL A 211 11.52 4.18 -3.65
N ALA A 212 11.46 5.11 -2.69
CA ALA A 212 11.41 6.54 -3.00
C ALA A 212 12.69 6.99 -3.74
N ALA A 213 13.86 6.54 -3.30
CA ALA A 213 15.13 6.79 -3.98
C ALA A 213 15.17 6.17 -5.39
N LEU A 214 14.68 4.93 -5.53
CA LEU A 214 14.59 4.23 -6.81
C LEU A 214 13.68 4.99 -7.78
N ASN A 215 12.50 5.44 -7.35
CA ASN A 215 11.59 6.22 -8.19
C ASN A 215 12.25 7.50 -8.73
N ARG A 216 13.00 8.22 -7.88
CA ARG A 216 13.74 9.43 -8.30
C ARG A 216 14.85 9.08 -9.28
N TRP A 217 15.63 8.05 -8.98
CA TRP A 217 16.71 7.59 -9.85
C TRP A 217 16.19 7.19 -11.23
N VAL A 218 15.20 6.29 -11.32
CA VAL A 218 14.61 5.86 -12.60
C VAL A 218 14.10 7.05 -13.40
N SER A 219 13.47 8.03 -12.74
CA SER A 219 12.93 9.21 -13.42
C SER A 219 14.01 10.11 -13.99
N ARG A 220 15.12 10.29 -13.27
CA ARG A 220 16.26 11.07 -13.73
C ARG A 220 16.90 10.43 -14.96
N GLU A 221 17.20 9.13 -14.89
CA GLU A 221 17.82 8.40 -15.99
C GLU A 221 16.94 8.41 -17.25
N LEU A 222 15.61 8.28 -17.09
CA LEU A 222 14.67 8.38 -18.23
C LEU A 222 14.62 9.79 -18.86
N ARG A 223 14.85 10.85 -18.08
CA ARG A 223 14.94 12.23 -18.59
C ARG A 223 16.22 12.42 -19.39
N GLU A 224 17.35 12.02 -18.81
CA GLU A 224 18.67 12.08 -19.46
C GLU A 224 18.70 11.28 -20.77
N GLN A 225 18.14 10.05 -20.78
CA GLN A 225 18.03 9.25 -22.00
C GLN A 225 17.21 9.95 -23.08
N ARG A 226 16.12 10.63 -22.71
CA ARG A 226 15.27 11.33 -23.67
C ARG A 226 15.96 12.57 -24.26
N GLU A 227 16.76 13.26 -23.45
CA GLU A 227 17.54 14.43 -23.87
C GLU A 227 18.67 14.02 -24.82
N SER A 228 19.36 12.92 -24.52
CA SER A 228 20.43 12.37 -25.36
C SER A 228 19.94 11.67 -26.63
N SER A 229 18.68 11.21 -26.69
CA SER A 229 18.11 10.49 -27.85
C SER A 229 17.52 11.42 -28.94
N ARG A 230 17.99 12.67 -29.07
CA ARG A 230 17.67 13.51 -30.24
C ARG A 230 18.32 12.92 -31.52
N PRO A 231 17.71 13.09 -32.71
CA PRO A 231 17.69 12.06 -33.73
C PRO A 231 18.97 12.05 -34.55
N GLU A 232 19.93 11.21 -34.18
CA GLU A 232 20.89 10.67 -35.13
C GLU A 232 20.71 9.15 -35.17
N GLY A 233 20.41 8.65 -36.37
CA GLY A 233 19.84 7.34 -36.63
C GLY A 233 20.82 6.20 -36.40
N THR A 234 21.11 5.88 -35.14
CA THR A 234 21.96 4.75 -34.80
C THR A 234 21.11 3.67 -34.13
N THR A 235 20.88 2.59 -34.89
CA THR A 235 20.34 1.32 -34.43
C THR A 235 21.29 0.67 -33.41
N GLY A 236 21.27 1.18 -32.18
CA GLY A 236 22.09 0.70 -31.07
C GLY A 236 21.45 -0.50 -30.38
N VAL A 237 22.27 -1.51 -30.10
CA VAL A 237 21.93 -2.66 -29.23
C VAL A 237 21.39 -2.11 -27.90
N LYS A 238 20.18 -2.55 -27.51
CA LYS A 238 19.56 -2.11 -26.25
C LYS A 238 20.48 -2.49 -25.08
N SER A 239 20.94 -1.51 -24.33
CA SER A 239 21.75 -1.75 -23.15
C SER A 239 20.92 -2.49 -22.10
N LEU A 240 21.56 -3.33 -21.28
CA LEU A 240 20.91 -3.96 -20.11
C LEU A 240 20.26 -2.90 -19.21
N LYS A 241 20.87 -1.72 -19.12
CA LYS A 241 20.34 -0.55 -18.41
C LYS A 241 18.98 -0.10 -18.97
N ASP A 242 18.83 -0.08 -20.30
CA ASP A 242 17.57 0.31 -20.96
C ASP A 242 16.46 -0.70 -20.68
N GLY A 243 16.81 -1.99 -20.70
CA GLY A 243 15.89 -3.08 -20.34
C GLY A 243 15.42 -2.97 -18.89
N PHE A 244 16.34 -2.67 -17.96
CA PHE A 244 16.01 -2.45 -16.56
C PHE A 244 15.09 -1.24 -16.37
N LEU A 245 15.44 -0.08 -16.94
CA LEU A 245 14.64 1.14 -16.85
C LEU A 245 13.25 0.96 -17.45
N ALA A 246 13.14 0.27 -18.59
CA ALA A 246 11.86 -0.06 -19.21
C ALA A 246 11.01 -0.98 -18.31
N THR A 247 11.63 -1.96 -17.65
CA THR A 247 10.97 -2.87 -16.71
C THR A 247 10.48 -2.11 -15.47
N MET A 248 11.33 -1.29 -14.85
CA MET A 248 10.96 -0.46 -13.71
C MET A 248 9.80 0.48 -14.06
N LEU A 249 9.87 1.15 -15.22
CA LEU A 249 8.78 2.02 -15.69
C LEU A 249 7.48 1.24 -15.96
N ALA A 250 7.56 0.02 -16.51
CA ALA A 250 6.41 -0.84 -16.75
C ALA A 250 5.75 -1.32 -15.44
N LEU A 251 6.56 -1.65 -14.44
CA LEU A 251 6.08 -1.98 -13.08
C LEU A 251 5.60 -0.75 -12.31
N GLY A 252 5.82 0.44 -12.85
CA GLY A 252 5.41 1.70 -12.25
C GLY A 252 6.38 2.19 -11.17
N PHE A 253 7.68 1.90 -11.24
CA PHE A 253 8.74 2.51 -10.42
C PHE A 253 9.36 3.71 -11.14
N ALA A 254 8.69 4.85 -11.06
CA ALA A 254 9.14 6.15 -11.57
C ALA A 254 8.24 7.23 -10.96
N GLU A 255 8.60 8.50 -11.03
CA GLU A 255 7.73 9.60 -10.62
C GLU A 255 6.48 9.67 -11.51
N LEU A 256 5.37 10.08 -10.90
CA LEU A 256 4.06 10.12 -11.56
C LEU A 256 4.05 10.92 -12.89
N PRO A 257 4.78 12.05 -13.03
CA PRO A 257 4.85 12.77 -14.30
C PRO A 257 5.42 11.94 -15.44
N GLU A 258 6.46 11.14 -15.22
CA GLU A 258 7.06 10.32 -16.28
C GLU A 258 6.15 9.14 -16.66
N ILE A 259 5.47 8.54 -15.69
CA ILE A 259 4.47 7.49 -15.96
C ILE A 259 3.32 8.02 -16.80
N LYS A 260 2.81 9.22 -16.48
CA LYS A 260 1.76 9.90 -17.26
C LYS A 260 2.22 10.21 -18.68
N LYS A 261 3.45 10.67 -18.86
CA LYS A 261 4.03 10.90 -20.20
C LYS A 261 4.07 9.62 -21.03
N MET A 262 4.40 8.47 -20.42
CA MET A 262 4.34 7.18 -21.11
C MET A 262 2.89 6.73 -21.39
N GLN A 263 1.98 6.85 -20.43
CA GLN A 263 0.58 6.45 -20.61
C GLN A 263 -0.09 7.24 -21.73
N ARG A 264 0.12 8.56 -21.82
CA ARG A 264 -0.36 9.38 -22.93
C ARG A 264 0.15 8.93 -24.31
N ARG A 265 1.33 8.29 -24.38
CA ARG A 265 1.86 7.71 -25.62
C ARG A 265 1.24 6.34 -25.95
N ARG A 266 0.69 5.63 -24.95
CA ARG A 266 0.12 4.28 -25.11
C ARG A 266 -1.40 4.21 -25.12
N SER A 267 -2.12 5.19 -24.56
CA SER A 267 -3.58 5.15 -24.44
C SER A 267 -4.28 6.27 -25.21
N LEU A 268 -5.16 5.89 -26.15
CA LEU A 268 -6.23 6.74 -26.68
C LEU A 268 -7.39 6.94 -25.68
N SER A 269 -7.35 6.28 -24.51
CA SER A 269 -8.35 6.44 -23.46
C SER A 269 -7.99 7.58 -22.51
N SER A 270 -9.02 8.37 -22.17
CA SER A 270 -8.92 9.52 -21.28
C SER A 270 -8.38 9.12 -19.90
N ASP A 271 -7.46 9.94 -19.36
CA ASP A 271 -7.01 9.91 -17.96
C ASP A 271 -8.19 9.59 -17.03
N ILE A 272 -8.06 8.55 -16.19
CA ILE A 272 -9.04 8.22 -15.14
C ILE A 272 -8.99 9.36 -14.12
N THR A 273 -9.71 10.45 -14.41
CA THR A 273 -9.65 11.71 -13.66
C THR A 273 -10.32 11.49 -12.32
N ASP A 274 -9.57 11.57 -11.22
CA ASP A 274 -10.14 11.43 -9.88
C ASP A 274 -11.16 12.51 -9.59
N GLU A 275 -12.36 12.10 -9.14
CA GLU A 275 -13.39 13.05 -8.71
C GLU A 275 -12.85 13.93 -7.58
N TYR A 276 -11.92 13.38 -6.78
CA TYR A 276 -11.16 14.10 -5.77
C TYR A 276 -10.31 15.25 -6.33
N ILE A 277 -9.55 15.01 -7.41
CA ILE A 277 -8.80 16.08 -8.11
C ILE A 277 -9.75 17.05 -8.80
N SER A 278 -10.91 16.58 -9.28
CA SER A 278 -11.92 17.47 -9.86
C SER A 278 -12.59 18.38 -8.83
N ARG A 279 -12.73 17.93 -7.57
CA ARG A 279 -13.19 18.76 -6.44
C ARG A 279 -12.12 19.75 -6.04
N LEU A 280 -10.86 19.33 -5.87
CA LEU A 280 -9.73 20.23 -5.65
C LEU A 280 -9.65 21.31 -6.75
N ARG A 281 -9.80 20.93 -8.03
CA ARG A 281 -9.78 21.87 -9.16
C ARG A 281 -10.99 22.81 -9.20
N ARG A 282 -12.12 22.41 -8.64
CA ARG A 282 -13.31 23.26 -8.48
C ARG A 282 -13.17 24.20 -7.29
N GLU A 283 -12.61 23.72 -6.18
CA GLU A 283 -12.35 24.49 -4.96
C GLU A 283 -11.19 25.48 -5.15
N SER A 284 -10.21 25.17 -5.99
CA SER A 284 -9.12 26.08 -6.35
C SER A 284 -9.49 27.16 -7.39
N GLY A 285 -10.79 27.33 -7.71
CA GLY A 285 -11.27 28.39 -8.59
C GLY A 285 -11.00 28.12 -10.08
N GLY A 286 -12.08 28.10 -10.87
CA GLY A 286 -12.04 27.89 -12.31
C GLY A 286 -11.11 28.89 -13.02
N GLY A 287 -9.95 28.42 -13.44
CA GLY A 287 -9.04 29.13 -14.33
C GLY A 287 -8.11 28.13 -14.97
N GLY A 288 -8.21 27.95 -16.29
CA GLY A 288 -7.42 27.00 -17.07
C GLY A 288 -5.93 27.34 -17.14
N ARG A 289 -5.22 27.35 -16.01
CA ARG A 289 -3.77 27.23 -16.00
C ARG A 289 -3.40 25.76 -15.97
N ARG A 290 -2.60 25.34 -16.96
CA ARG A 290 -1.92 24.05 -16.94
C ARG A 290 -1.16 23.97 -15.62
N LEU A 291 -1.43 22.91 -14.84
CA LEU A 291 -0.53 22.46 -13.79
C LEU A 291 0.76 22.01 -14.48
N ALA A 292 1.63 22.99 -14.75
CA ALA A 292 3.06 22.75 -14.71
C ALA A 292 3.38 22.18 -13.32
N SER A 293 4.44 21.38 -13.25
CA SER A 293 5.03 20.91 -12.01
C SER A 293 4.92 21.99 -10.94
N VAL A 294 4.26 21.65 -9.84
CA VAL A 294 4.61 22.27 -8.57
C VAL A 294 6.03 21.76 -8.33
N ASP A 295 7.00 22.51 -8.86
CA ASP A 295 8.34 22.53 -8.32
C ASP A 295 8.15 22.83 -6.84
N SER A 296 8.63 21.92 -6.01
CA SER A 296 8.81 22.18 -4.61
C SER A 296 9.83 23.32 -4.50
N ASP A 297 9.34 24.55 -4.42
CA ASP A 297 10.08 25.66 -3.82
C ASP A 297 10.31 25.29 -2.36
N ILE A 298 11.33 24.48 -2.14
CA ILE A 298 12.09 24.46 -0.89
C ILE A 298 13.06 25.62 -1.06
N PRO A 299 12.90 26.75 -0.35
CA PRO A 299 13.90 27.80 -0.37
C PRO A 299 15.18 27.20 0.22
N GLY A 300 16.21 27.07 -0.62
CA GLY A 300 17.57 26.85 -0.18
C GLY A 300 18.07 28.12 0.47
N ASP A 301 17.81 28.30 1.76
CA ASP A 301 18.62 29.19 2.60
C ASP A 301 18.47 28.79 4.08
N TRP A 302 19.18 27.72 4.47
CA TRP A 302 19.52 27.52 5.88
C TRP A 302 20.74 28.38 6.20
N GLN A 303 20.53 29.69 6.35
CA GLN A 303 21.48 30.51 7.07
C GLN A 303 21.36 30.19 8.55
N VAL A 304 22.39 29.52 9.06
CA VAL A 304 22.58 29.14 10.45
C VAL A 304 23.00 30.38 11.25
N PRO A 305 22.22 30.88 12.23
CA PRO A 305 22.65 32.00 13.06
C PRO A 305 23.16 31.48 14.41
N TRP A 306 24.44 31.13 14.49
CA TRP A 306 25.14 30.98 15.77
C TRP A 306 26.49 31.71 15.74
N LYS A 307 26.46 33.03 15.63
CA LYS A 307 27.47 34.00 16.09
C LYS A 307 26.64 35.26 16.36
N VAL A 308 26.47 35.78 17.56
CA VAL A 308 27.48 36.38 18.45
C VAL A 308 26.84 36.53 19.84
N ALA A 309 27.48 36.03 20.90
CA ALA A 309 27.34 36.56 22.26
C ALA A 309 28.51 36.05 23.13
N PHE A 310 29.72 36.51 22.82
CA PHE A 310 30.83 36.55 23.77
C PHE A 310 31.70 37.76 23.44
N ALA A 311 31.44 38.86 24.16
CA ALA A 311 32.42 39.82 24.68
C ALA A 311 31.66 41.06 25.16
N GLU A 312 31.58 41.22 26.48
CA GLU A 312 31.79 42.47 27.24
C GLU A 312 31.07 42.40 28.61
N LYS A 313 31.74 41.77 29.58
CA LYS A 313 32.24 42.43 30.80
C LYS A 313 33.18 41.49 31.54
#